data_AF-A0A366H6T9-F1
#
_entry.id   AF-A0A366H6T9-F1
#
_cell.length_a   1.000
_cell.length_b   1.000
_cell.length_c   1.000
_cell.angle_alpha   90.00
_cell.angle_beta   90.00
_cell.angle_gamma   90.00
#
_symmetry.space_group_name_H-M   'P 1'
#
loop_
_entity.id
_entity.type
_entity.pdbx_description
1 polymer ?
#
loop_
_entity_poly.entity_id
_entity_poly.type
_entity_poly.pdbx_seq_one_letter_code
_entity_poly.pdbx_strand_id
1 'polypeptide(L)'
;MSPRTKRIILAIFLVLLAIPVVYLALTWHPRNPWRIRQVTAQVDSMRGVQVLEIELENTSSVPLHIYAAMLERTAAAGAHGPRGVILAPQGQPLRLTGVGVLGQYPMRAPSHGVLRFEVPVRDAAKDLASDELCVGCVWASNTKHYALMVCGWLEEKLPLRWKPLVPMPTFGKDSVPLKPGLPSS
;
A
#
# COMPACT_ATOMS: atom_id res chain seq x y z
N MET A 1 -43.91 9.99 25.21
CA MET A 1 -43.71 8.92 24.20
C MET A 1 -43.91 7.57 24.85
N SER A 2 -44.55 6.61 24.16
CA SER A 2 -44.74 5.27 24.71
C SER A 2 -43.39 4.51 24.83
N PRO A 3 -43.20 3.65 25.84
CA PRO A 3 -42.01 2.80 25.94
C PRO A 3 -41.80 1.90 24.71
N ARG A 4 -42.88 1.55 24.01
CA ARG A 4 -42.86 0.72 22.79
C ARG A 4 -42.24 1.48 21.61
N THR A 5 -42.62 2.73 21.41
CA THR A 5 -42.07 3.59 20.35
C THR A 5 -40.57 3.80 20.54
N LYS A 6 -40.11 4.01 21.78
CA LYS A 6 -38.69 4.17 22.10
C LYS A 6 -37.85 2.95 21.69
N ARG A 7 -38.38 1.73 21.90
CA ARG A 7 -37.69 0.48 21.52
C ARG A 7 -37.62 0.28 20.01
N ILE A 8 -38.70 0.59 19.29
CA ILE A 8 -38.73 0.49 17.82
C ILE A 8 -37.72 1.45 17.21
N ILE A 9 -37.71 2.70 17.66
CA ILE A 9 -36.75 3.71 17.20
C ILE A 9 -35.33 3.24 17.49
N LEU A 10 -35.04 2.77 18.71
CA LEU A 10 -33.72 2.25 19.06
C LEU A 10 -33.30 1.08 18.16
N ALA A 11 -34.20 0.13 17.90
CA ALA A 11 -33.90 -1.02 17.03
C ALA A 11 -33.57 -0.58 15.60
N ILE A 12 -34.32 0.38 15.04
CA ILE A 12 -34.04 0.94 13.72
C ILE A 12 -32.67 1.61 13.70
N PHE A 13 -32.33 2.42 14.71
CA PHE A 13 -31.02 3.05 14.80
C PHE A 13 -29.88 2.02 14.89
N LEU A 14 -30.06 0.94 15.66
CA LEU A 14 -29.06 -0.11 15.77
C LEU A 14 -28.84 -0.84 14.44
N VAL A 15 -29.91 -1.15 13.70
CA VAL A 15 -29.81 -1.77 12.38
C VAL A 15 -29.12 -0.83 11.39
N LEU A 16 -29.48 0.45 11.38
CA LEU A 16 -28.85 1.45 10.52
C LEU A 16 -27.38 1.66 10.88
N LEU A 17 -27.00 1.55 12.16
CA LEU A 17 -25.61 1.64 12.60
C LEU A 17 -24.79 0.39 12.28
N ALA A 18 -25.42 -0.80 12.26
CA ALA A 18 -24.73 -2.04 11.94
C ALA A 18 -24.16 -2.04 10.51
N ILE A 19 -24.87 -1.45 9.54
CA ILE A 19 -24.46 -1.38 8.14
C ILE A 19 -23.07 -0.70 7.96
N PRO A 20 -22.83 0.55 8.41
CA PRO A 20 -21.53 1.18 8.27
C PRO A 20 -20.44 0.51 9.09
N VAL A 21 -20.77 -0.08 10.25
CA VAL A 21 -19.81 -0.83 11.07
C VAL A 21 -19.32 -2.08 10.34
N VAL A 22 -20.24 -2.85 9.77
CA VAL A 22 -19.91 -4.04 8.95
C VAL A 22 -19.10 -3.63 7.73
N TYR A 23 -19.52 -2.57 7.03
CA TYR A 23 -18.76 -2.05 5.89
C TYR A 23 -17.32 -1.69 6.29
N LEU A 24 -17.15 -0.93 7.37
CA LEU A 24 -15.84 -0.53 7.87
C LEU A 24 -14.99 -1.75 8.23
N ALA A 25 -15.57 -2.76 8.91
CA ALA A 25 -14.87 -4.00 9.25
C ALA A 25 -14.39 -4.77 8.00
N LEU A 26 -15.23 -4.87 6.97
CA LEU A 26 -14.90 -5.58 5.73
C LEU A 26 -13.83 -4.85 4.90
N THR A 27 -13.84 -3.51 4.89
CA THR A 27 -12.89 -2.72 4.10
C THR A 27 -11.61 -2.37 4.86
N TRP A 28 -11.54 -2.62 6.17
CA TRP A 28 -10.38 -2.25 6.99
C TRP A 28 -9.11 -3.02 6.62
N HIS A 29 -9.25 -4.31 6.30
CA HIS A 29 -8.13 -5.20 6.01
C HIS A 29 -8.46 -6.19 4.89
N PRO A 30 -8.47 -5.74 3.62
CA PRO A 30 -8.67 -6.64 2.49
C PRO A 30 -7.59 -7.74 2.49
N ARG A 31 -8.00 -8.99 2.25
CA ARG A 31 -7.08 -10.14 2.25
C ARG A 31 -6.29 -10.16 0.94
N ASN A 32 -4.96 -10.25 1.03
CA ASN A 32 -4.02 -10.36 -0.09
C ASN A 32 -4.35 -9.41 -1.26
N PRO A 33 -4.35 -8.09 -1.03
CA PRO A 33 -4.87 -7.12 -1.98
C PRO A 33 -4.01 -6.91 -3.23
N TRP A 34 -2.81 -7.49 -3.27
CA TRP A 34 -1.82 -7.19 -4.29
C TRP A 34 -1.49 -8.41 -5.13
N ARG A 35 -1.41 -8.21 -6.44
CA ARG A 35 -0.75 -9.13 -7.36
C ARG A 35 0.31 -8.36 -8.13
N ILE A 36 1.54 -8.89 -8.10
CA ILE A 36 2.71 -8.21 -8.67
C ILE A 36 3.28 -9.06 -9.79
N ARG A 37 3.56 -8.42 -10.92
CA ARG A 37 4.10 -9.05 -12.12
C ARG A 37 5.23 -8.20 -12.69
N GLN A 38 6.28 -8.85 -13.16
CA GLN A 38 7.32 -8.20 -13.93
C GLN A 38 6.92 -8.23 -15.40
N VAL A 39 6.69 -7.07 -16.03
CA VAL A 39 6.28 -7.01 -17.45
C VAL A 39 7.50 -7.15 -18.36
N THR A 40 8.52 -6.34 -18.08
CA THR A 40 9.70 -6.22 -18.93
C THR A 40 10.94 -6.01 -18.07
N ALA A 41 12.07 -6.58 -18.49
CA ALA A 41 13.39 -6.16 -18.03
C ALA A 41 14.14 -5.55 -19.20
N GLN A 42 14.30 -4.22 -19.19
CA GLN A 42 15.16 -3.55 -20.17
C GLN A 42 16.51 -3.25 -19.54
N VAL A 43 17.58 -3.67 -20.20
CA VAL A 43 18.94 -3.29 -19.82
C VAL A 43 19.26 -1.98 -20.53
N ASP A 44 19.30 -0.87 -19.78
CA ASP A 44 19.82 0.39 -20.33
C ASP A 44 21.34 0.24 -20.47
N SER A 45 21.73 -0.20 -21.66
CA SER A 45 23.13 -0.50 -22.00
C SER A 45 24.03 0.73 -21.91
N MET A 46 23.47 1.95 -21.99
CA MET A 46 24.27 3.18 -21.88
C MET A 46 24.63 3.55 -20.44
N ARG A 47 23.86 3.11 -19.45
CA ARG A 47 24.07 3.47 -18.03
C ARG A 47 24.46 2.28 -17.16
N GLY A 48 24.46 1.07 -17.72
CA GLY A 48 24.66 -0.15 -16.95
C GLY A 48 23.53 -0.41 -15.93
N VAL A 49 22.43 0.33 -15.98
CA VAL A 49 21.30 0.18 -15.06
C VAL A 49 20.25 -0.73 -15.71
N GLN A 50 19.81 -1.76 -15.00
CA GLN A 50 18.69 -2.57 -15.44
C GLN A 50 17.41 -1.88 -14.97
N VAL A 51 16.49 -1.57 -15.88
CA VAL A 51 15.18 -1.01 -15.53
C VAL A 51 14.17 -2.15 -15.58
N LEU A 52 13.57 -2.46 -14.44
CA LEU A 52 12.47 -3.42 -14.33
C LEU A 52 11.15 -2.67 -14.43
N GLU A 53 10.30 -3.09 -15.37
CA GLU A 53 8.92 -2.66 -15.43
C GLU A 53 8.07 -3.62 -14.58
N ILE A 54 7.44 -3.09 -13.52
CA ILE A 54 6.64 -3.83 -12.57
C ILE A 54 5.19 -3.36 -12.65
N GLU A 55 4.29 -4.32 -12.82
CA GLU A 55 2.85 -4.16 -12.68
C GLU A 55 2.40 -4.53 -11.27
N LEU A 56 1.69 -3.61 -10.62
CA LEU A 56 1.02 -3.80 -9.35
C LEU A 56 -0.50 -3.73 -9.57
N GLU A 57 -1.15 -4.87 -9.47
CA GLU A 57 -2.60 -5.02 -9.58
C GLU A 57 -3.23 -5.03 -8.18
N ASN A 58 -4.21 -4.15 -7.97
CA ASN A 58 -5.09 -4.19 -6.80
C ASN A 58 -6.20 -5.21 -7.05
N THR A 59 -6.15 -6.36 -6.38
CA THR A 59 -7.14 -7.44 -6.53
C THR A 59 -8.41 -7.21 -5.69
N SER A 60 -8.43 -6.18 -4.84
CA SER A 60 -9.54 -5.92 -3.92
C SER A 60 -10.67 -5.10 -4.54
N SER A 61 -11.87 -5.23 -3.97
CA SER A 61 -13.06 -4.45 -4.33
C SER A 61 -13.03 -3.00 -3.82
N VAL A 62 -11.95 -2.59 -3.14
CA VAL A 62 -11.80 -1.25 -2.57
C VAL A 62 -10.54 -0.57 -3.12
N PRO A 63 -10.55 0.76 -3.26
CA PRO A 63 -9.33 1.49 -3.58
C PRO A 63 -8.31 1.37 -2.44
N LEU A 64 -7.04 1.30 -2.81
CA LEU A 64 -5.92 1.22 -1.89
C LEU A 64 -4.98 2.40 -2.09
N HIS A 65 -4.35 2.83 -1.01
CA HIS A 65 -3.38 3.90 -0.97
C HIS A 65 -2.02 3.30 -0.64
N ILE A 66 -1.07 3.42 -1.56
CA ILE A 66 0.29 2.91 -1.43
C ILE A 66 1.17 4.06 -0.95
N TYR A 67 1.78 3.85 0.21
CA TYR A 67 2.67 4.83 0.86
C TYR A 67 4.13 4.54 0.56
N ALA A 68 4.49 3.27 0.43
CA ALA A 68 5.82 2.85 0.01
C ALA A 68 5.73 1.51 -0.71
N ALA A 69 6.62 1.33 -1.69
CA ALA A 69 6.88 0.04 -2.30
C ALA A 69 8.40 -0.12 -2.43
N MET A 70 8.93 -1.26 -2.03
CA MET A 70 10.36 -1.55 -1.99
C MET A 70 10.61 -2.94 -2.57
N LEU A 71 11.68 -3.06 -3.36
CA LEU A 71 12.17 -4.34 -3.84
C LEU A 71 13.05 -4.96 -2.75
N GLU A 72 12.62 -6.11 -2.25
CA GLU A 72 13.22 -6.89 -1.17
C GLU A 72 13.70 -8.24 -1.70
N ARG A 73 14.67 -8.85 -1.00
CA ARG A 73 15.06 -10.24 -1.27
C ARG A 73 14.20 -11.18 -0.43
N THR A 74 13.79 -12.30 -1.02
CA THR A 74 13.03 -13.32 -0.31
C THR A 74 13.89 -13.88 0.84
N ALA A 75 13.31 -14.02 2.02
CA ALA A 75 14.02 -14.35 3.27
C ALA A 75 14.89 -15.63 3.22
N ALA A 76 14.60 -16.55 2.29
CA ALA A 76 15.41 -17.74 2.03
C ALA A 76 16.87 -17.43 1.67
N ALA A 77 17.16 -16.21 1.19
CA ALA A 77 18.46 -15.87 0.63
C ALA A 77 19.32 -14.95 1.53
N GLY A 78 19.06 -14.97 2.84
CA GLY A 78 20.05 -14.64 3.88
C GLY A 78 20.52 -13.20 4.01
N ALA A 79 19.87 -12.20 3.39
CA ALA A 79 20.30 -10.80 3.47
C ALA A 79 19.14 -9.86 3.88
N HIS A 80 19.31 -9.19 5.02
CA HIS A 80 18.38 -8.19 5.54
C HIS A 80 18.70 -6.79 4.98
N GLY A 81 18.10 -6.44 3.84
CA GLY A 81 18.16 -5.06 3.36
C GLY A 81 17.35 -4.81 2.08
N PRO A 82 16.63 -3.69 1.97
CA PRO A 82 15.95 -3.30 0.73
C PRO A 82 16.98 -2.99 -0.38
N ARG A 83 16.77 -3.49 -1.60
CA ARG A 83 17.70 -3.33 -2.72
C ARG A 83 17.30 -2.24 -3.72
N GLY A 84 16.05 -1.83 -3.72
CA GLY A 84 15.56 -0.74 -4.56
C GLY A 84 14.27 -0.16 -4.00
N VAL A 85 14.13 1.16 -4.10
CA VAL A 85 12.87 1.83 -3.77
C VAL A 85 12.06 1.90 -5.07
N ILE A 86 10.86 1.31 -5.07
CA ILE A 86 9.96 1.27 -6.23
C ILE A 86 9.09 2.53 -6.24
N LEU A 87 8.58 2.89 -5.06
CA LEU A 87 7.86 4.13 -4.82
C LEU A 87 8.56 4.90 -3.72
N ALA A 88 9.06 6.09 -4.06
CA ALA A 88 9.55 7.03 -3.07
C ALA A 88 8.37 7.55 -2.23
N PRO A 89 8.63 8.06 -1.02
CA PRO A 89 7.57 8.42 -0.08
C PRO A 89 6.56 9.48 -0.56
N GLN A 90 6.73 10.09 -1.74
CA GLN A 90 5.83 11.10 -2.31
C GLN A 90 4.74 10.53 -3.24
N GLY A 91 4.57 9.20 -3.34
CA GLY A 91 3.60 8.61 -4.26
C GLY A 91 3.91 8.91 -5.74
N GLN A 92 5.12 9.38 -6.03
CA GLN A 92 5.63 9.60 -7.38
C GLN A 92 6.55 8.43 -7.77
N PRO A 93 6.49 7.95 -9.03
CA PRO A 93 7.49 7.02 -9.55
C PRO A 93 8.88 7.67 -9.46
N LEU A 94 9.87 6.88 -9.06
CA LEU A 94 11.17 7.39 -8.66
C LEU A 94 11.98 7.88 -9.87
N ARG A 95 11.91 9.18 -10.19
CA ARG A 95 12.99 9.86 -10.94
C ARG A 95 14.05 10.29 -9.93
N LEU A 96 15.18 9.60 -9.94
CA LEU A 96 16.29 9.76 -8.98
C LEU A 96 16.86 11.19 -8.96
N THR A 97 16.43 12.02 -8.01
CA THR A 97 17.21 13.16 -7.49
C THR A 97 16.93 13.38 -6.00
N GLY A 98 17.89 13.02 -5.14
CA GLY A 98 18.11 13.67 -3.84
C GLY A 98 17.15 13.39 -2.67
N VAL A 99 17.65 12.62 -1.70
CA VAL A 99 17.42 12.65 -0.24
C VAL A 99 16.11 13.25 0.32
N GLY A 100 15.31 12.36 0.94
CA GLY A 100 14.74 12.53 2.29
C GLY A 100 13.45 13.33 2.43
N VAL A 101 12.33 12.63 2.67
CA VAL A 101 11.19 12.96 3.57
C VAL A 101 10.14 11.85 3.38
N LEU A 102 9.54 11.32 4.46
CA LEU A 102 8.28 10.55 4.41
C LEU A 102 7.21 11.46 3.78
N GLY A 103 6.76 11.15 2.57
CA GLY A 103 6.20 12.16 1.66
C GLY A 103 4.70 12.39 1.81
N GLN A 104 4.25 13.41 1.07
CA GLN A 104 3.03 14.16 1.35
C GLN A 104 1.75 13.58 0.72
N TYR A 105 1.84 12.64 -0.23
CA TYR A 105 0.65 12.07 -0.91
C TYR A 105 0.85 10.58 -1.25
N PRO A 106 -0.06 9.68 -0.82
CA PRO A 106 -0.01 8.29 -1.23
C PRO A 106 -0.48 8.12 -2.68
N MET A 107 0.01 7.08 -3.35
CA MET A 107 -0.49 6.71 -4.66
C MET A 107 -1.77 5.91 -4.54
N ARG A 108 -2.81 6.28 -5.29
CA ARG A 108 -4.10 5.59 -5.26
C ARG A 108 -4.16 4.50 -6.33
N ALA A 109 -4.28 3.25 -5.91
CA ALA A 109 -4.65 2.13 -6.76
C ALA A 109 -6.19 1.99 -6.77
N PRO A 110 -6.86 2.16 -7.93
CA PRO A 110 -8.29 1.92 -8.02
C PRO A 110 -8.63 0.45 -7.73
N SER A 111 -9.88 0.15 -7.39
CA SER A 111 -10.34 -1.23 -7.23
C SER A 111 -10.18 -1.98 -8.56
N HIS A 112 -9.63 -3.20 -8.50
CA HIS A 112 -9.32 -3.99 -9.70
C HIS A 112 -8.41 -3.27 -10.71
N GLY A 113 -7.70 -2.24 -10.25
CA GLY A 113 -6.83 -1.40 -11.08
C GLY A 113 -5.40 -1.92 -11.15
N VAL A 114 -4.71 -1.54 -12.22
CA VAL A 114 -3.29 -1.86 -12.44
C VAL A 114 -2.48 -0.57 -12.44
N LEU A 115 -1.37 -0.58 -11.71
CA LEU A 115 -0.36 0.48 -11.71
C LEU A 115 0.93 -0.07 -12.30
N ARG A 116 1.63 0.73 -13.10
CA ARG A 116 2.90 0.38 -13.74
C ARG A 116 4.02 1.26 -13.22
N PHE A 117 5.15 0.65 -12.92
CA PHE A 117 6.33 1.32 -12.37
C PHE A 117 7.59 0.87 -13.10
N GLU A 118 8.48 1.82 -13.37
CA GLU A 118 9.84 1.54 -13.80
C GLU A 118 10.76 1.66 -12.58
N VAL A 119 11.53 0.60 -12.33
CA VAL A 119 12.41 0.50 -11.16
C VAL A 119 13.84 0.33 -11.64
N PRO A 120 14.72 1.33 -11.43
CA PRO A 120 16.13 1.17 -11.73
C PRO A 120 16.76 0.24 -10.68
N VAL A 121 17.23 -0.91 -11.15
CA VAL A 121 17.96 -1.91 -10.37
C VAL A 121 19.45 -1.75 -10.63
N ARG A 122 20.21 -1.47 -9.57
CA ARG A 122 21.68 -1.36 -9.63
C ARG A 122 22.34 -2.75 -9.63
N ASP A 123 23.53 -2.82 -10.22
CA ASP A 123 24.28 -4.02 -10.66
C ASP A 123 24.27 -5.25 -9.72
N ALA A 124 24.23 -5.07 -8.41
CA ALA A 124 24.24 -6.18 -7.43
C ALA A 124 23.00 -7.10 -7.48
N ALA A 125 21.96 -6.73 -8.26
CA ALA A 125 20.75 -7.50 -8.44
C ALA A 125 20.54 -8.06 -9.86
N LYS A 126 21.50 -7.86 -10.78
CA LYS A 126 21.43 -8.41 -12.14
C LYS A 126 21.45 -9.94 -12.18
N ASP A 127 22.08 -10.57 -11.20
CA ASP A 127 22.26 -12.03 -11.13
C ASP A 127 21.16 -12.75 -10.35
N LEU A 128 20.16 -12.04 -9.82
CA LEU A 128 19.06 -12.70 -9.11
C LEU A 128 17.99 -13.15 -10.10
N ALA A 129 17.66 -14.43 -10.04
CA ALA A 129 16.44 -14.94 -10.63
C ALA A 129 15.23 -14.16 -10.08
N SER A 130 14.26 -13.84 -10.94
CA SER A 130 13.03 -13.12 -10.55
C SER A 130 12.32 -13.80 -9.36
N ASP A 131 12.46 -15.11 -9.22
CA ASP A 131 11.89 -15.92 -8.14
C ASP A 131 12.50 -15.63 -6.75
N GLU A 132 13.66 -14.97 -6.67
CA GLU A 132 14.26 -14.55 -5.41
C GLU A 132 13.81 -13.16 -4.95
N LEU A 133 13.11 -12.41 -5.80
CA LEU A 133 12.69 -11.04 -5.54
C LEU A 133 11.25 -10.99 -5.02
N CYS A 134 11.04 -10.19 -3.99
CA CYS A 134 9.70 -9.84 -3.51
C CYS A 134 9.56 -8.33 -3.46
N VAL A 135 8.34 -7.84 -3.57
CA VAL A 135 8.04 -6.42 -3.41
C VAL A 135 7.30 -6.25 -2.09
N GLY A 136 7.94 -5.53 -1.16
CA GLY A 136 7.35 -5.08 0.09
C GLY A 136 6.53 -3.81 -0.14
N CYS A 137 5.24 -3.86 0.18
CA CYS A 137 4.31 -2.75 0.03
C CYS A 137 3.80 -2.30 1.40
N VAL A 138 3.87 -0.99 1.68
CA VAL A 138 3.19 -0.33 2.79
C VAL A 138 1.96 0.38 2.25
N TRP A 139 0.79 0.02 2.75
CA TRP A 139 -0.48 0.47 2.17
C TRP A 139 -1.56 0.71 3.23
N ALA A 140 -2.64 1.37 2.82
CA ALA A 140 -3.88 1.48 3.58
C ALA A 140 -5.07 1.37 2.64
N SER A 141 -6.17 0.73 3.07
CA SER A 141 -7.43 0.82 2.33
C SER A 141 -7.97 2.23 2.36
N ASN A 142 -8.90 2.58 1.46
CA ASN A 142 -9.50 3.91 1.43
C ASN A 142 -10.06 4.34 2.80
N THR A 143 -10.80 3.46 3.47
CA THR A 143 -11.35 3.73 4.81
C THR A 143 -10.24 3.95 5.84
N LYS A 144 -9.18 3.14 5.80
CA LYS A 144 -8.05 3.25 6.71
C LYS A 144 -7.20 4.50 6.46
N HIS A 145 -7.05 4.91 5.20
CA HIS A 145 -6.42 6.17 4.79
C HIS A 145 -7.14 7.37 5.40
N TYR A 146 -8.47 7.45 5.29
CA TYR A 146 -9.22 8.53 5.93
C TYR A 146 -9.10 8.52 7.45
N ALA A 147 -9.14 7.34 8.08
CA ALA A 147 -8.91 7.24 9.52
C ALA A 147 -7.52 7.78 9.91
N LEU A 148 -6.47 7.42 9.17
CA LEU A 148 -5.12 7.96 9.36
C LEU A 148 -5.09 9.49 9.21
N MET A 149 -5.73 10.05 8.18
CA MET A 149 -5.78 11.50 7.96
C MET A 149 -6.49 12.24 9.11
N VAL A 150 -7.61 11.69 9.59
CA VAL A 150 -8.36 12.26 10.73
C VAL A 150 -7.54 12.17 12.01
N CYS A 151 -6.90 11.03 12.28
CA CYS A 151 -6.06 10.87 13.46
C CYS A 151 -4.84 11.80 13.43
N GLY A 152 -4.18 11.96 12.27
CA GLY A 152 -3.08 12.91 12.10
C GLY A 152 -3.53 14.36 12.31
N TRP A 153 -4.68 14.74 11.76
CA TRP A 153 -5.26 16.06 12.00
C TRP A 153 -5.59 16.28 13.49
N LEU A 154 -6.18 15.28 14.17
CA LEU A 154 -6.46 15.36 15.61
C LEU A 154 -5.17 15.51 16.42
N GLU A 155 -4.13 14.75 16.11
CA GLU A 155 -2.84 14.83 16.80
C GLU A 155 -2.18 16.21 16.64
N GLU A 156 -2.39 16.88 15.49
CA GLU A 156 -1.93 18.24 15.23
C GLU A 156 -2.70 19.28 16.05
N LYS A 157 -4.03 19.12 16.17
CA LYS A 157 -4.91 20.11 16.82
C LYS A 157 -5.08 19.91 18.33
N LEU A 158 -4.86 18.71 18.85
CA LEU A 158 -5.10 18.41 20.26
C LEU A 158 -3.95 18.88 21.17
N PRO A 159 -4.27 19.32 22.41
CA PRO A 159 -3.26 19.62 23.43
C PRO A 159 -2.39 18.39 23.74
N LEU A 160 -1.14 18.61 24.16
CA LEU A 160 -0.17 17.53 24.45
C LEU A 160 -0.71 16.43 25.39
N ARG A 161 -1.56 16.79 26.36
CA ARG A 161 -2.17 15.84 27.31
C ARG A 161 -3.12 14.83 26.65
N TRP A 162 -3.68 15.17 25.48
CA TRP A 162 -4.70 14.37 24.79
C TRP A 162 -4.13 13.57 23.61
N LYS A 163 -2.92 13.92 23.11
CA LYS A 163 -2.27 13.20 22.02
C LYS A 163 -2.14 11.68 22.26
N PRO A 164 -1.80 11.20 23.47
CA PRO A 164 -1.71 9.76 23.73
C PRO A 164 -3.04 9.00 23.58
N LEU A 165 -4.18 9.70 23.60
CA LEU A 165 -5.51 9.11 23.47
C LEU A 165 -5.95 8.94 22.01
N VAL A 166 -5.23 9.54 21.05
CA VAL A 166 -5.57 9.41 19.63
C VAL A 166 -5.16 8.02 19.16
N PRO A 167 -6.10 7.15 18.76
CA PRO A 167 -5.74 5.84 18.23
C PRO A 167 -5.04 6.02 16.89
N MET A 168 -3.85 5.46 16.71
CA MET A 168 -3.14 5.50 15.42
C MET A 168 -3.29 4.15 14.71
N PRO A 169 -4.08 4.06 13.62
CA PRO A 169 -4.16 2.83 12.83
C PRO A 169 -2.78 2.42 12.31
N THR A 170 -2.48 1.13 12.33
CA THR A 170 -1.24 0.61 11.73
C THR A 170 -1.34 0.59 10.21
N PHE A 171 -0.25 0.64 9.46
CA PHE A 171 -0.31 0.38 8.01
C PHE A 171 -0.49 -1.12 7.71
N GLY A 172 -1.11 -1.43 6.57
CA GLY A 172 -0.99 -2.75 5.96
C GLY A 172 0.43 -2.93 5.43
N LYS A 173 1.00 -4.12 5.60
CA LYS A 173 2.31 -4.49 5.09
C LYS A 173 2.19 -5.86 4.45
N ASP A 174 2.51 -5.95 3.18
CA ASP A 174 2.55 -7.23 2.45
C ASP A 174 3.87 -7.32 1.69
N SER A 175 4.45 -8.52 1.66
CA SER A 175 5.56 -8.85 0.77
C SER A 175 5.05 -9.86 -0.25
N VAL A 176 5.00 -9.47 -1.52
CA VAL A 176 4.46 -10.30 -2.59
C VAL A 176 5.60 -10.73 -3.52
N PRO A 177 5.73 -12.03 -3.84
CA PRO A 177 6.78 -12.50 -4.74
C PRO A 177 6.59 -11.90 -6.13
N LEU A 178 7.69 -11.49 -6.75
CA LEU A 178 7.70 -10.96 -8.10
C LEU A 178 7.57 -12.13 -9.08
N LYS A 179 6.40 -12.26 -9.72
CA LYS A 179 6.20 -13.30 -10.74
C LYS A 179 6.69 -12.81 -12.10
N PRO A 180 7.38 -13.64 -12.89
CA PRO A 180 7.64 -13.32 -14.29
C PRO A 180 6.32 -13.13 -15.03
N GLY A 181 6.16 -11.98 -15.70
CA GLY A 181 5.02 -11.74 -16.57
C GLY A 181 5.17 -12.56 -17.85
N LEU A 182 4.03 -12.98 -18.40
CA LEU A 182 4.00 -13.49 -19.76
C LEU A 182 4.26 -12.29 -20.70
N PRO A 183 5.06 -12.45 -21.76
CA PRO A 183 5.25 -11.39 -22.74
C PRO A 183 3.88 -10.99 -23.29
N SER A 184 3.54 -9.71 -23.22
CA SER A 184 2.33 -9.20 -23.84
C SER A 184 2.46 -9.36 -25.36
N SER A 185 1.73 -10.34 -25.89
CA SER A 185 1.55 -10.58 -27.33
C SER A 185 0.83 -9.45 -28.02
#